data_AF-A0A7C0UG97-F1
#
_entry.id   AF-A0A7C0UG97-F1
#
_cell.length_a   1.000
_cell.length_b   1.000
_cell.length_c   1.000
_cell.angle_alpha   90.00
_cell.angle_beta   90.00
_cell.angle_gamma   90.00
#
_symmetry.space_group_name_H-M   'P 1'
#
loop_
_entity.id
_entity.type
_entity.pdbx_description
1 polymer ?
#
loop_
_entity_poly.entity_id
_entity_poly.type
_entity_poly.pdbx_seq_one_letter_code
_entity_poly.pdbx_strand_id
1 'polypeptide(L)'
;ADFDLDNFDHRAVFNAEEGRIEMYLQANVDVVAEIGALGLTVELEEGERILTEVCRKFTKGSVDQMAFNAGLNVTKWFSDPKGWFSLVEMESGNKGG
;
A
#
# COMPACT_ATOMS: atom_id res chain seq x y z
N ALA A 1 -13.35 -20.08 5.79
CA ALA A 1 -11.89 -20.11 5.60
C ALA A 1 -11.30 -20.52 6.93
N ASP A 2 -10.45 -21.52 6.92
CA ASP A 2 -9.91 -22.21 8.10
C ASP A 2 -8.38 -22.07 8.18
N PHE A 3 -7.84 -20.96 7.66
CA PHE A 3 -6.42 -20.63 7.77
C PHE A 3 -5.94 -20.71 9.23
N ASP A 4 -4.87 -21.47 9.47
CA ASP A 4 -4.10 -21.38 10.70
C ASP A 4 -3.15 -20.18 10.63
N LEU A 5 -3.29 -19.24 11.56
CA LEU A 5 -2.55 -17.99 11.55
C LEU A 5 -1.08 -18.18 11.93
N ASP A 6 -0.76 -19.24 12.67
CA ASP A 6 0.62 -19.53 13.10
C ASP A 6 1.49 -20.03 11.92
N ASN A 7 0.86 -20.43 10.81
CA ASN A 7 1.54 -20.83 9.57
C ASN A 7 2.01 -19.65 8.70
N PHE A 8 1.85 -18.41 9.18
CA PHE A 8 2.20 -17.20 8.43
C PHE A 8 3.08 -16.25 9.24
N ASP A 9 4.21 -15.89 8.65
CA ASP A 9 5.06 -14.80 9.13
C ASP A 9 4.61 -13.46 8.55
N HIS A 10 4.58 -12.42 9.39
CA HIS A 10 4.38 -11.05 8.91
C HIS A 10 5.67 -10.50 8.30
N ARG A 11 5.61 -10.12 7.02
CA ARG A 11 6.76 -9.57 6.28
C ARG A 11 6.44 -8.20 5.70
N ALA A 12 7.14 -7.17 6.18
CA ALA A 12 7.10 -5.82 5.63
C ALA A 12 8.40 -5.50 4.88
N VAL A 13 8.30 -5.08 3.62
CA VAL A 13 9.44 -4.72 2.78
C VAL A 13 9.25 -3.34 2.15
N PHE A 14 10.33 -2.60 1.99
CA PHE A 14 10.32 -1.37 1.19
C PHE A 14 10.66 -1.70 -0.26
N ASN A 15 9.69 -1.55 -1.15
CA ASN A 15 9.90 -1.59 -2.59
C ASN A 15 10.31 -0.19 -3.04
N ALA A 16 11.62 -0.02 -3.26
CA ALA A 16 12.21 1.27 -3.61
C ALA A 16 11.84 1.75 -5.01
N GLU A 17 11.67 0.83 -5.97
CA GLU A 17 11.29 1.15 -7.35
C GLU A 17 9.88 1.75 -7.40
N GLU A 18 8.96 1.20 -6.60
CA GLU A 18 7.57 1.65 -6.53
C GLU A 18 7.31 2.68 -5.42
N GLY A 19 8.36 3.05 -4.66
CA GLY A 19 8.28 4.03 -3.56
C GLY A 19 7.26 3.67 -2.49
N ARG A 20 7.16 2.40 -2.08
CA ARG A 20 6.08 1.93 -1.17
C ARG A 20 6.57 0.87 -0.19
N ILE A 21 5.94 0.84 0.98
CA ILE A 21 6.00 -0.34 1.85
C ILE A 21 4.96 -1.34 1.35
N GLU A 22 5.34 -2.60 1.30
CA GLU A 22 4.46 -3.74 1.01
C GLU A 22 4.44 -4.65 2.23
N MET A 23 3.25 -5.05 2.63
CA MET A 23 3.04 -5.99 3.73
C MET A 23 2.48 -7.30 3.19
N TYR A 24 3.07 -8.38 3.65
CA TYR A 24 2.78 -9.73 3.22
C TYR A 24 2.51 -10.63 4.41
N LEU A 25 1.62 -11.61 4.21
CA LEU A 25 1.65 -12.86 4.95
C LEU A 25 2.50 -13.83 4.13
N GLN A 26 3.58 -14.33 4.71
CA GLN A 26 4.44 -15.33 4.09
C GLN A 26 4.21 -16.68 4.76
N ALA A 27 3.84 -17.69 3.98
CA ALA A 27 3.69 -19.05 4.49
C ALA A 27 5.05 -19.54 5.04
N ASN A 28 5.09 -20.03 6.28
CA ASN A 28 6.31 -20.56 6.91
C ASN A 28 6.37 -22.11 6.86
N VAL A 29 5.33 -22.73 6.31
CA VAL A 29 5.18 -24.13 5.95
C VAL A 29 4.31 -24.21 4.69
N ASP A 30 4.18 -25.38 4.07
CA ASP A 30 3.11 -25.61 3.09
C ASP A 30 1.74 -25.46 3.76
N VAL A 31 0.85 -24.64 3.16
CA VAL A 31 -0.48 -24.35 3.68
C VAL A 31 -1.54 -24.85 2.73
N VAL A 32 -2.55 -25.53 3.28
CA VAL A 32 -3.81 -25.85 2.59
C VAL A 32 -4.95 -25.31 3.42
N ALA A 33 -5.80 -24.47 2.84
CA ALA A 33 -6.95 -23.87 3.52
C ALA A 33 -8.21 -23.92 2.64
N GLU A 34 -9.35 -24.21 3.24
CA GLU A 34 -10.65 -24.27 2.59
C GLU A 34 -11.48 -23.01 2.87
N ILE A 35 -11.81 -22.28 1.81
CA ILE A 35 -12.81 -21.22 1.84
C ILE A 35 -14.17 -21.84 1.51
N GLY A 36 -14.77 -22.52 2.49
CA GLY A 36 -15.99 -23.31 2.29
C GLY A 36 -17.18 -22.55 1.68
N ALA A 37 -17.34 -21.25 1.98
CA ALA A 37 -18.38 -20.41 1.37
C ALA A 37 -18.22 -20.24 -0.17
N LEU A 38 -17.02 -20.46 -0.69
CA LEU A 38 -16.68 -20.39 -2.11
C LEU A 38 -16.44 -21.77 -2.72
N GLY A 39 -16.43 -22.85 -1.93
CA GLY A 39 -16.01 -24.18 -2.38
C GLY A 39 -14.59 -24.20 -2.96
N LEU A 40 -13.70 -23.36 -2.41
CA LEU A 40 -12.35 -23.14 -2.92
C LEU A 40 -11.30 -23.66 -1.92
N THR A 41 -10.39 -24.50 -2.42
CA THR A 41 -9.14 -24.83 -1.72
C THR A 41 -8.05 -23.89 -2.19
N VAL A 42 -7.34 -23.28 -1.23
CA VAL A 42 -6.14 -22.48 -1.47
C VAL A 42 -4.96 -23.31 -0.98
N GLU A 43 -3.97 -23.47 -1.86
CA GLU A 43 -2.70 -24.13 -1.56
C GLU A 43 -1.59 -23.09 -1.72
N LEU A 44 -0.68 -23.04 -0.74
CA LEU A 44 0.50 -22.18 -0.75
C LEU A 44 1.71 -23.02 -0.37
N GLU A 45 2.79 -22.92 -1.14
CA GLU A 45 4.07 -23.57 -0.79
C GLU A 45 4.80 -22.76 0.31
N GLU A 46 5.64 -23.42 1.10
CA GLU A 46 6.53 -22.76 2.05
C GLU A 46 7.28 -21.59 1.38
N GLY A 47 7.15 -20.40 1.95
CA GLY A 47 7.76 -19.17 1.46
C GLY A 47 6.92 -18.36 0.47
N GLU A 48 5.81 -18.90 -0.05
CA GLU A 48 4.87 -18.13 -0.85
C GLU A 48 4.22 -17.01 -0.03
N ARG A 49 3.78 -15.96 -0.73
CA ARG A 49 3.35 -14.71 -0.09
C ARG A 49 2.01 -14.23 -0.61
N ILE A 50 1.16 -13.81 0.31
CA ILE A 50 -0.06 -13.05 0.04
C ILE A 50 0.25 -11.57 0.31
N LEU A 51 0.14 -10.70 -0.70
CA LEU A 51 0.21 -9.25 -0.50
C LEU A 51 -1.07 -8.78 0.18
N THR A 52 -0.96 -8.22 1.39
CA THR A 52 -2.12 -7.75 2.16
C THR A 52 -2.30 -6.24 2.08
N GLU A 53 -1.20 -5.48 2.01
CA GLU A 53 -1.29 -4.02 2.02
C GLU A 53 -0.14 -3.35 1.25
N VAL A 54 -0.47 -2.23 0.61
CA VAL A 54 0.46 -1.33 -0.06
C VAL A 54 0.36 0.07 0.55
N CYS A 55 1.46 0.56 1.12
CA CYS A 55 1.56 1.89 1.71
C CYS A 55 2.57 2.76 0.93
N ARG A 56 2.06 3.52 -0.06
CA ARG A 56 2.87 4.42 -0.90
C ARG A 56 3.46 5.59 -0.10
N LYS A 57 4.68 5.98 -0.48
CA LYS A 57 5.38 7.16 0.03
C LYS A 57 5.44 8.20 -1.08
N PHE A 58 5.32 9.45 -0.69
CA PHE A 58 5.14 10.55 -1.64
C PHE A 58 6.25 11.57 -1.47
N THR A 59 6.79 12.03 -2.60
CA THR A 59 7.62 13.22 -2.68
C THR A 59 6.74 14.42 -2.99
N LYS A 60 7.20 15.64 -2.67
CA LYS A 60 6.46 16.87 -3.03
C LYS A 60 6.13 16.92 -4.53
N GLY A 61 7.12 16.68 -5.38
CA GLY A 61 6.93 16.64 -6.83
C GLY A 61 5.90 15.61 -7.30
N SER A 62 5.86 14.43 -6.67
CA SER A 62 4.82 13.42 -7.01
C SER A 62 3.41 13.90 -6.65
N VAL A 63 3.25 14.60 -5.53
CA VAL A 63 1.96 15.16 -5.11
C VAL A 63 1.56 16.33 -6.00
N ASP A 64 2.50 17.22 -6.35
CA ASP A 64 2.24 18.33 -7.26
C ASP A 64 1.74 17.80 -8.62
N GLN A 65 2.39 16.76 -9.16
CA GLN A 65 1.96 16.13 -10.40
C GLN A 65 0.58 15.46 -10.28
N MET A 66 0.30 14.77 -9.16
CA MET A 66 -1.01 14.17 -8.91
C MET A 66 -2.11 15.25 -8.80
N ALA A 67 -1.85 16.34 -8.09
CA ALA A 67 -2.77 17.46 -7.96
C ALA A 67 -3.05 18.07 -9.33
N PHE A 68 -2.01 18.38 -10.12
CA PHE A 68 -2.15 18.90 -11.48
C PHE A 68 -2.99 17.98 -12.37
N ASN A 69 -2.70 16.68 -12.37
CA ASN A 69 -3.45 15.69 -13.15
C ASN A 69 -4.91 15.59 -12.73
N ALA A 70 -5.21 15.84 -11.44
CA ALA A 70 -6.56 15.89 -10.90
C ALA A 70 -7.26 17.25 -11.15
N GLY A 71 -6.58 18.23 -11.77
CA GLY A 71 -7.10 19.58 -11.96
C GLY A 71 -7.15 20.39 -10.67
N LEU A 72 -6.24 20.13 -9.74
CA LEU A 72 -6.08 20.83 -8.47
C LEU A 72 -4.75 21.58 -8.45
N ASN A 73 -4.70 22.66 -7.67
CA ASN A 73 -3.46 23.38 -7.37
C ASN A 73 -3.10 23.19 -5.89
N VAL A 74 -1.84 22.87 -5.61
CA VAL A 74 -1.33 22.84 -4.23
C VAL A 74 -1.14 24.28 -3.75
N THR A 75 -1.81 24.65 -2.67
CA THR A 75 -1.74 26.01 -2.11
C THR A 75 -0.78 26.06 -0.92
N LYS A 76 -0.75 25.00 -0.10
CA LYS A 76 0.06 24.99 1.11
C LYS A 76 0.46 23.59 1.56
N TRP A 77 1.64 23.52 2.15
CA TRP A 77 2.18 22.33 2.80
C TRP A 77 2.27 22.57 4.30
N PHE A 78 1.73 21.64 5.07
CA PHE A 78 1.89 21.59 6.52
C PHE A 78 2.67 20.32 6.87
N SER A 79 3.95 20.48 7.16
CA SER A 79 4.84 19.37 7.52
C SER A 79 5.16 19.41 9.02
N ASP A 80 5.39 18.25 9.63
CA ASP A 80 5.99 18.20 10.96
C ASP A 80 7.45 18.72 10.92
N PRO A 81 8.06 19.10 12.06
CA PRO A 81 9.41 19.68 12.08
C PRO A 81 10.51 18.79 11.49
N LYS A 82 10.32 17.46 11.46
CA LYS A 82 11.27 16.51 10.87
C LYS A 82 10.97 16.20 9.40
N GLY A 83 9.83 16.67 8.88
CA GLY A 83 9.41 16.46 7.49
C GLY A 83 9.09 15.00 7.16
N TRP A 84 8.65 14.21 8.14
CA TRP A 84 8.28 12.79 7.95
C TRP A 84 6.86 12.62 7.43
N PHE A 85 5.98 13.58 7.73
CA PHE A 85 4.61 13.60 7.27
C PHE A 85 4.23 15.01 6.81
N SER A 86 3.28 15.09 5.89
CA SER A 86 2.73 16.37 5.44
C SER A 86 1.25 16.26 5.14
N LEU A 87 0.50 17.26 5.59
CA LEU A 87 -0.85 17.56 5.11
C LEU A 87 -0.74 18.62 4.01
N VAL A 88 -1.46 18.41 2.91
CA VAL A 88 -1.41 19.29 1.73
C VAL A 88 -2.78 19.91 1.52
N GLU A 89 -2.81 21.24 1.54
CA GLU A 89 -3.98 22.03 1.18
C GLU A 89 -3.97 22.23 -0.33
N MET A 90 -5.12 21.97 -0.95
CA MET A 90 -5.31 22.08 -2.39
C MET A 90 -6.63 22.77 -2.69
N GLU A 91 -6.67 23.50 -3.80
CA GLU A 91 -7.88 24.13 -4.31
C GLU A 91 -8.14 23.71 -5.75
N SER A 92 -9.36 23.95 -6.24
CA SER A 92 -9.69 23.71 -7.63
C SER A 92 -8.73 24.49 -8.53
N GLY A 93 -8.06 23.79 -9.44
CA GLY A 93 -7.35 24.44 -10.52
C GLY A 93 -8.37 25.15 -11.38
N ASN A 94 -8.26 26.46 -11.52
CA ASN A 94 -9.04 27.18 -12.52
C ASN A 94 -8.67 26.61 -13.89
N LYS A 95 -9.57 25.83 -14.49
CA LYS A 95 -9.55 25.61 -15.95
C LYS A 95 -9.95 26.91 -16.63
N GLY A 96 -9.01 27.87 -16.66
CA GLY A 96 -9.13 29.09 -17.44
C GLY A 96 -8.35 28.95 -18.73
N GLY A 97 -9.06 28.79 -19.86
CA GLY A 97 -8.53 28.92 -21.22
C GLY A 97 -8.37 27.60 -21.97
#